data_AF-A0A4Y2HJD6-F1
#
_entry.id   AF-A0A4Y2HJD6-F1
#
_cell.length_a   1.000
_cell.length_b   1.000
_cell.length_c   1.000
_cell.angle_alpha   90.00
_cell.angle_beta   90.00
_cell.angle_gamma   90.00
#
_symmetry.space_group_name_H-M   'P 1'
#
loop_
_entity.id
_entity.type
_entity.pdbx_description
1 polymer ?
#
loop_
_entity_poly.entity_id
_entity_poly.type
_entity_poly.pdbx_seq_one_letter_code
_entity_poly.pdbx_strand_id
1 'polypeptide(L)'
;MGTQWACMAKQLMNLEVFVGSIRRSAEVLKPYGLDLTDIETNGGTIESSSRNVISVFDSVAAVQIALVDVLNVIGITPDGKSGYSAGEEGFALGWIEKYRKKKN
;
A
#
# COMPACT_ATOMS: atom_id res chain seq x y z
N MET A 1 8.49 1.31 -9.39
CA MET A 1 7.82 2.37 -10.19
C MET A 1 7.63 1.89 -11.62
N GLY A 2 6.51 2.27 -12.26
CA GLY A 2 6.16 1.85 -13.63
C GLY A 2 5.06 0.77 -13.73
N THR A 3 4.52 0.29 -12.60
CA THR A 3 3.45 -0.72 -12.54
C THR A 3 2.10 -0.13 -12.11
N GLN A 4 2.05 1.17 -11.83
CA GLN A 4 0.83 1.87 -11.46
C GLN A 4 -0.11 1.99 -12.66
N TRP A 5 -1.41 1.88 -12.41
CA TRP A 5 -2.46 2.18 -13.39
C TRP A 5 -3.67 2.75 -12.66
N ALA A 6 -4.50 3.52 -13.36
CA ALA A 6 -5.63 4.21 -12.75
C ALA A 6 -6.59 3.19 -12.09
N CYS A 7 -7.00 3.46 -10.85
CA CYS A 7 -7.94 2.65 -10.09
C CYS A 7 -7.47 1.22 -9.77
N MET A 8 -6.15 0.96 -9.69
CA MET A 8 -5.59 -0.38 -9.50
C MET A 8 -6.11 -1.13 -8.26
N ALA A 9 -6.46 -0.42 -7.19
CA ALA A 9 -6.99 -1.01 -5.97
C ALA A 9 -8.52 -1.15 -5.96
N LYS A 10 -9.25 -0.53 -6.90
CA LYS A 10 -10.71 -0.37 -6.84
C LYS A 10 -11.48 -1.68 -6.65
N GLN A 11 -11.05 -2.75 -7.33
CA GLN A 11 -11.69 -4.07 -7.18
C GLN A 11 -11.33 -4.75 -5.84
N LEU A 12 -10.13 -4.50 -5.33
CA LEU A 12 -9.63 -5.06 -4.08
C LEU A 12 -10.22 -4.36 -2.85
N MET A 13 -10.73 -3.13 -3.00
CA MET A 13 -11.49 -2.42 -1.98
C MET A 13 -12.81 -3.12 -1.57
N ASN A 14 -13.20 -4.22 -2.23
CA ASN A 14 -14.29 -5.08 -1.75
C ASN A 14 -13.86 -6.05 -0.64
N LEU A 15 -12.55 -6.21 -0.39
CA LEU A 15 -12.01 -7.07 0.66
C LEU A 15 -11.80 -6.25 1.93
N GLU A 16 -12.49 -6.59 3.02
CA GLU A 16 -12.41 -5.84 4.29
C GLU A 16 -10.99 -5.71 4.84
N VAL A 17 -10.19 -6.78 4.73
CA VAL A 17 -8.78 -6.82 5.14
C VAL A 17 -7.94 -5.84 4.31
N PHE A 18 -8.20 -5.77 3.01
CA PHE A 18 -7.51 -4.88 2.10
C PHE A 18 -7.86 -3.41 2.42
N VAL A 19 -9.15 -3.10 2.55
CA VAL A 19 -9.63 -1.75 2.91
C VAL A 19 -9.08 -1.31 4.26
N GLY A 20 -9.09 -2.20 5.26
CA GLY A 20 -8.55 -1.90 6.59
C GLY A 20 -7.05 -1.55 6.54
N SER A 21 -6.31 -2.17 5.64
CA SER A 21 -4.89 -1.92 5.46
C SER A 21 -4.62 -0.60 4.72
N ILE A 22 -5.37 -0.32 3.65
CA ILE A 22 -5.31 0.97 2.94
C ILE A 22 -5.69 2.13 3.87
N ARG A 23 -6.72 1.97 4.72
CA ARG A 23 -7.12 3.00 5.70
C ARG A 23 -6.02 3.29 6.71
N ARG A 24 -5.33 2.25 7.23
CA ARG A 24 -4.17 2.45 8.11
C ARG A 24 -3.06 3.23 7.42
N SER A 25 -2.75 2.88 6.18
CA SER A 25 -1.78 3.65 5.38
C SER A 25 -2.23 5.10 5.17
N ALA A 26 -3.52 5.34 4.90
CA ALA A 26 -4.09 6.67 4.74
C ALA A 26 -4.01 7.51 6.03
N GLU A 27 -4.23 6.91 7.19
CA GLU A 27 -4.09 7.60 8.49
C GLU A 27 -2.65 8.07 8.74
N VAL A 28 -1.66 7.25 8.38
CA VAL A 28 -0.23 7.59 8.51
C VAL A 28 0.16 8.73 7.56
N LEU A 29 -0.43 8.75 6.36
CA LEU A 29 -0.13 9.77 5.35
C LEU A 29 -0.96 11.06 5.48
N LYS A 30 -2.02 11.05 6.29
CA LYS A 30 -2.91 12.20 6.53
C LYS A 30 -2.16 13.50 6.91
N PRO A 31 -1.13 13.49 7.77
CA PRO A 31 -0.36 14.71 8.11
C PRO A 31 0.42 15.30 6.93
N TYR A 32 0.66 14.51 5.88
CA TYR A 32 1.38 14.92 4.68
C TYR A 32 0.45 15.43 3.56
N GLY A 33 -0.86 15.48 3.82
CA GLY A 33 -1.85 16.03 2.90
C GLY A 33 -2.21 15.13 1.71
N LEU A 34 -1.96 13.81 1.84
CA LEU A 34 -2.27 12.82 0.81
C LEU A 34 -3.58 12.09 1.14
N ASP A 35 -4.53 12.09 0.20
CA ASP A 35 -5.73 11.24 0.26
C ASP A 35 -5.52 9.99 -0.58
N LEU A 36 -4.95 8.96 0.04
CA LEU A 36 -4.73 7.66 -0.61
C LEU A 36 -6.03 7.01 -1.09
N THR A 37 -7.17 7.24 -0.42
CA THR A 37 -8.41 6.56 -0.81
C THR A 37 -8.92 7.10 -2.14
N ASP A 38 -8.82 8.42 -2.33
CA ASP A 38 -9.20 9.05 -3.60
C ASP A 38 -8.26 8.65 -4.74
N ILE A 39 -6.94 8.63 -4.49
CA ILE A 39 -5.93 8.21 -5.47
C ILE A 39 -6.19 6.77 -5.93
N GLU A 40 -6.46 5.86 -5.00
CA GLU A 40 -6.66 4.43 -5.27
C GLU A 40 -7.99 4.10 -5.96
N THR A 41 -9.04 4.90 -5.71
CA THR A 41 -10.42 4.56 -6.13
C THR A 41 -10.89 5.34 -7.36
N ASN A 42 -10.46 6.60 -7.47
CA ASN A 42 -10.86 7.52 -8.54
C ASN A 42 -9.73 7.79 -9.52
N GLY A 43 -8.54 7.21 -9.30
CA GLY A 43 -7.40 7.33 -10.19
C GLY A 43 -6.90 8.76 -10.28
N GLY A 44 -6.85 9.45 -9.12
CA GLY A 44 -6.64 10.88 -8.94
C GLY A 44 -5.82 11.57 -10.03
N THR A 45 -6.25 12.76 -10.45
CA THR A 45 -5.75 13.47 -11.63
C THR A 45 -4.24 13.35 -11.76
N ILE A 46 -3.78 12.49 -12.67
CA ILE A 46 -2.36 12.22 -12.87
C ILE A 46 -1.76 13.44 -13.60
N GLU A 47 -1.57 14.54 -12.89
CA GLU A 47 -0.81 15.70 -13.38
C GLU A 47 0.68 15.41 -13.25
N SER A 48 1.46 15.74 -14.28
CA SER A 48 2.91 15.55 -14.36
C SER A 48 3.69 16.48 -13.42
N SER A 49 3.47 16.34 -12.11
CA SER A 49 4.20 17.03 -11.05
C SER A 49 4.99 16.05 -10.18
N SER A 50 6.05 16.53 -9.53
CA SER A 50 6.85 15.73 -8.57
C SER A 50 6.02 15.23 -7.38
N ARG A 51 4.97 15.96 -7.01
CA ARG A 51 4.00 15.55 -5.98
C ARG A 51 3.21 14.32 -6.40
N ASN A 52 2.95 14.16 -7.71
CA ASN A 52 2.29 12.99 -8.25
C ASN A 52 3.20 11.74 -8.25
N VAL A 53 4.51 11.91 -8.43
CA VAL A 53 5.47 10.79 -8.31
C VAL A 53 5.51 10.25 -6.88
N ILE A 54 5.47 11.13 -5.88
CA ILE A 54 5.42 10.75 -4.46
C ILE A 54 4.10 10.03 -4.15
N SER A 55 2.96 10.60 -4.57
CA SER A 55 1.66 9.97 -4.33
C SER A 55 1.51 8.61 -5.02
N VAL A 56 2.07 8.44 -6.22
CA VAL A 56 2.10 7.16 -6.94
C VAL A 56 2.98 6.14 -6.23
N PHE A 57 4.13 6.56 -5.67
CA PHE A 57 4.99 5.68 -4.88
C PHE A 57 4.30 5.20 -3.61
N ASP A 58 3.68 6.12 -2.87
CA ASP A 58 2.95 5.83 -1.65
C ASP A 58 1.73 4.94 -1.88
N SER A 59 1.02 5.14 -3.00
CA SER A 59 -0.09 4.29 -3.45
C SER A 59 0.38 2.86 -3.73
N VAL A 60 1.46 2.71 -4.50
CA VAL A 60 2.04 1.38 -4.79
C VAL A 60 2.50 0.70 -3.51
N ALA A 61 3.11 1.42 -2.57
CA ALA A 61 3.51 0.86 -1.28
C ALA A 61 2.30 0.42 -0.44
N ALA A 62 1.24 1.24 -0.38
CA ALA A 62 0.01 0.92 0.35
C ALA A 62 -0.68 -0.33 -0.21
N VAL A 63 -0.77 -0.47 -1.53
CA VAL A 63 -1.33 -1.66 -2.19
C VAL A 63 -0.48 -2.90 -1.90
N GLN A 64 0.85 -2.79 -1.94
CA GLN A 64 1.73 -3.91 -1.61
C GLN A 64 1.55 -4.38 -0.16
N ILE A 65 1.44 -3.45 0.80
CA ILE A 65 1.15 -3.77 2.20
C ILE A 65 -0.21 -4.47 2.32
N ALA A 66 -1.24 -3.92 1.69
CA ALA A 66 -2.59 -4.48 1.74
C ALA A 66 -2.67 -5.89 1.11
N LEU A 67 -1.93 -6.15 0.03
CA LEU A 67 -1.83 -7.48 -0.57
C LEU A 67 -1.12 -8.48 0.35
N VAL A 68 -0.02 -8.06 1.01
CA VAL A 68 0.66 -8.90 2.00
C VAL A 68 -0.27 -9.24 3.18
N ASP A 69 -1.09 -8.29 3.63
CA ASP A 69 -2.07 -8.53 4.69
C ASP A 69 -3.18 -9.50 4.26
N VAL A 70 -3.67 -9.43 3.03
CA VAL A 70 -4.61 -10.42 2.47
C VAL A 70 -3.98 -11.81 2.44
N LEU A 71 -2.75 -11.96 1.93
CA LEU A 71 -2.03 -13.24 1.89
C LEU A 71 -1.84 -13.83 3.29
N ASN A 72 -1.50 -12.98 4.27
CA ASN A 72 -1.35 -13.40 5.66
C ASN A 72 -2.66 -13.93 6.27
N VAL A 73 -3.80 -13.30 5.99
CA VAL A 73 -5.10 -13.73 6.53
C VAL A 73 -5.51 -15.10 6.02
N ILE A 74 -5.14 -15.44 4.78
CA ILE A 74 -5.36 -16.78 4.21
C ILE A 74 -4.25 -17.79 4.57
N GLY A 75 -3.33 -17.42 5.47
CA GLY A 75 -2.29 -18.32 5.98
C GLY A 75 -1.06 -18.47 5.08
N ILE A 76 -0.92 -17.65 4.03
CA ILE A 76 0.24 -17.65 3.15
C ILE A 76 1.30 -16.70 3.72
N THR A 77 2.40 -17.27 4.20
CA THR A 77 3.58 -16.53 4.65
C THR A 77 4.77 -16.85 3.76
N PRO A 78 5.49 -15.84 3.24
CA PRO A 78 6.67 -16.07 2.41
C PRO A 78 7.83 -16.68 3.21
N ASP A 79 8.47 -17.71 2.66
CA ASP A 79 9.69 -18.34 3.22
C ASP A 79 10.96 -17.50 2.97
N GLY A 80 10.94 -16.64 1.95
CA GLY A 80 12.05 -15.77 1.56
C GLY A 80 11.58 -14.38 1.18
N LYS A 81 12.49 -13.40 1.26
CA LYS A 81 12.21 -11.98 0.99
C LYS A 81 13.09 -11.52 -0.16
N SER A 82 12.47 -11.00 -1.21
CA SER A 82 13.17 -10.31 -2.29
C SER A 82 12.24 -9.23 -2.83
N GLY A 83 12.70 -7.98 -2.81
CA GLY A 83 12.01 -6.87 -3.44
C GLY A 83 12.88 -6.30 -4.56
N TYR A 84 12.26 -5.47 -5.38
CA TYR A 84 12.98 -4.75 -6.43
C TYR A 84 12.61 -3.28 -6.35
N SER A 85 13.61 -2.42 -6.12
CA SER A 85 13.42 -0.96 -5.97
C SER A 85 12.35 -0.65 -4.91
N ALA A 86 11.34 0.14 -5.24
CA ALA A 86 10.18 0.47 -4.38
C ALA A 86 9.50 -0.75 -3.72
N GLY A 87 9.63 -1.95 -4.31
CA GLY A 87 9.05 -3.17 -3.76
C GLY A 87 9.70 -3.68 -2.48
N GLU A 88 10.95 -3.30 -2.19
CA GLU A 88 11.60 -3.67 -0.91
C GLU A 88 10.96 -2.93 0.27
N GLU A 89 10.59 -1.67 0.08
CA GLU A 89 10.02 -0.82 1.13
C GLU A 89 8.60 -1.25 1.50
N GLY A 90 7.73 -1.52 0.53
CA GLY A 90 6.36 -1.99 0.78
C GLY A 90 6.33 -3.32 1.54
N PHE A 91 7.21 -4.25 1.18
CA PHE A 91 7.34 -5.53 1.88
C PHE A 91 7.95 -5.39 3.28
N ALA A 92 8.98 -4.54 3.44
CA ALA A 92 9.61 -4.29 4.73
C ALA A 92 8.66 -3.60 5.72
N LEU A 93 7.90 -2.58 5.29
CA LEU A 93 7.00 -1.82 6.15
C LEU A 93 5.81 -2.65 6.65
N GLY A 94 5.17 -3.43 5.77
CA GLY A 94 4.08 -4.33 6.17
C GLY A 94 4.50 -5.38 7.21
N TRP A 95 5.78 -5.78 7.19
CA TRP A 95 6.35 -6.73 8.15
C TRP A 95 6.87 -6.07 9.44
N ILE A 96 7.48 -4.88 9.38
CA ILE A 96 8.05 -4.18 10.54
C ILE A 96 6.95 -3.83 11.56
N GLU A 97 5.78 -3.39 11.10
CA GLU A 97 4.67 -3.03 11.99
C GLU A 97 4.14 -4.26 12.77
N LYS A 98 4.13 -5.43 12.12
CA LYS A 98 3.69 -6.69 12.75
C LYS A 98 4.75 -7.28 13.68
N TYR A 99 6.04 -7.18 13.35
CA TYR A 99 7.14 -7.53 14.27
C TYR A 99 7.12 -6.66 15.53
N ARG A 100 6.68 -5.40 15.43
CA ARG A 100 6.52 -4.51 16.58
C ARG A 100 5.33 -4.91 17.48
N LYS A 101 4.23 -5.41 16.89
CA LYS A 101 3.06 -5.91 17.65
C LYS A 101 3.27 -7.30 18.27
N LYS A 102 4.16 -8.14 17.75
CA LYS A 102 4.47 -9.47 18.30
C LYS A 102 5.39 -9.43 19.54
N LYS A 103 5.94 -8.26 19.88
CA LYS A 103 6.95 -8.07 20.94
C LYS A 103 6.40 -7.34 22.19
N ASN A 104 5.13 -6.93 22.15
CA ASN A 104 4.35 -6.41 23.28
C ASN A 104 3.23 -7.40 23.61
#